data_AF-A0A4Q4WAW0-F1
#
_entry.id   AF-A0A4Q4WAW0-F1
#
_cell.length_a   1.000
_cell.length_b   1.000
_cell.length_c   1.000
_cell.angle_alpha   90.00
_cell.angle_beta   90.00
_cell.angle_gamma   90.00
#
_symmetry.space_group_name_H-M   'P 1'
#
loop_
_entity.id
_entity.type
_entity.pdbx_description
1 polymer ?
#
loop_
_entity_poly.entity_id
_entity_poly.type
_entity_poly.pdbx_seq_one_letter_code
_entity_poly.pdbx_strand_id
1 'polypeptide(L)'
;MRVKKVVTLAAAATAVPFTPNPARVLAGRQSETSARFTCASASWPPTTIGRPNVPQAPSADLESILSQVSAANIEKTIRKLASFGTRHTLSSQDPDGARGIGPARAWIRSELQRYADAGDGRLAVETVGYVQEPDGGRVPFPTRIDDVVATLRGAGPDARRLYVVSGHYDSRASDPLDYESDAPGADDDASGVAVSLELARIMSQPTYPRPRASIAFVAVAGEEQGRKQVL
;
A
#
# COMPACT_ATOMS: atom_id res chain seq x y z
N MET A 1 63.73 -8.59 -2.75
CA MET A 1 62.48 -9.34 -2.53
C MET A 1 61.31 -8.41 -2.82
N ARG A 2 60.39 -8.80 -3.71
CA ARG A 2 59.35 -7.94 -4.31
C ARG A 2 58.23 -7.56 -3.33
N VAL A 3 57.77 -6.32 -3.52
CA VAL A 3 56.58 -5.60 -3.03
C VAL A 3 55.33 -6.47 -2.83
N LYS A 4 54.49 -6.13 -1.83
CA LYS A 4 53.03 -5.99 -1.97
C LYS A 4 52.48 -5.02 -0.92
N LYS A 5 52.26 -3.75 -1.31
CA LYS A 5 51.37 -2.83 -0.60
C LYS A 5 49.94 -3.29 -0.88
N VAL A 6 49.17 -3.57 0.17
CA VAL A 6 47.74 -3.85 0.07
C VAL A 6 47.03 -2.50 -0.07
N VAL A 7 46.48 -2.24 -1.25
CA VAL A 7 45.59 -1.10 -1.51
C VAL A 7 44.19 -1.56 -1.16
N THR A 8 43.63 -1.03 -0.08
CA THR A 8 42.22 -1.21 0.28
C THR A 8 41.39 -0.30 -0.64
N LEU A 9 40.70 -0.90 -1.62
CA LEU A 9 39.71 -0.19 -2.41
C LEU A 9 38.43 -0.06 -1.57
N ALA A 10 38.14 1.15 -1.07
CA ALA A 10 36.82 1.46 -0.54
C ALA A 10 35.86 1.58 -1.73
N ALA A 11 34.96 0.61 -1.88
CA ALA A 11 33.82 0.74 -2.79
C ALA A 11 32.84 1.76 -2.20
N ALA A 12 32.96 3.01 -2.62
CA ALA A 12 31.90 3.99 -2.42
C ALA A 12 30.71 3.56 -3.28
N ALA A 13 29.74 2.88 -2.67
CA ALA A 13 28.43 2.70 -3.26
C ALA A 13 27.79 4.09 -3.38
N THR A 14 27.89 4.69 -4.55
CA THR A 14 27.09 5.86 -4.90
C THR A 14 25.63 5.45 -4.85
N ALA A 15 24.93 5.86 -3.80
CA ALA A 15 23.48 5.74 -3.74
C ALA A 15 22.92 6.38 -5.01
N VAL A 16 22.26 5.56 -5.84
CA VAL A 16 21.48 6.07 -6.96
C VAL A 16 20.34 6.87 -6.33
N PRO A 17 20.25 8.19 -6.55
CA PRO A 17 19.17 8.97 -6.00
C PRO A 17 17.85 8.41 -6.54
N PHE A 18 16.93 8.09 -5.64
CA PHE A 18 15.58 7.70 -5.99
C PHE A 18 15.00 8.79 -6.89
N THR A 19 14.60 8.41 -8.10
CA THR A 19 14.11 9.37 -9.10
C THR A 19 12.85 10.07 -8.57
N PRO A 20 12.69 11.38 -8.80
CA PRO A 20 11.59 12.14 -8.22
C PRO A 20 10.30 11.82 -8.96
N ASN A 21 9.41 11.06 -8.32
CA ASN A 21 8.02 10.80 -8.72
C ASN A 21 7.85 10.17 -10.13
N PRO A 22 7.26 8.97 -10.27
CA PRO A 22 6.95 8.40 -11.59
C PRO A 22 6.10 9.32 -12.48
N ALA A 23 5.33 10.26 -11.90
CA ALA A 23 4.60 11.28 -12.66
C ALA A 23 5.52 12.26 -13.40
N ARG A 24 6.76 12.48 -12.94
CA ARG A 24 7.73 13.37 -13.59
C ARG A 24 8.33 12.76 -14.86
N VAL A 25 8.40 11.42 -14.91
CA VAL A 25 8.72 10.66 -16.13
C VAL A 25 7.63 10.87 -17.20
N LEU A 26 6.38 11.04 -16.78
CA LEU A 26 5.26 11.33 -17.68
C LEU A 26 5.24 12.82 -18.11
N ALA A 27 5.56 13.74 -17.20
CA ALA A 27 5.46 15.19 -17.43
C ALA A 27 6.61 15.80 -18.27
N GLY A 28 7.85 15.29 -18.16
CA GLY A 28 9.01 15.79 -18.95
C GLY A 28 8.99 15.42 -20.44
N ARG A 29 7.98 14.63 -20.83
CA ARG A 29 7.67 14.06 -22.14
C ARG A 29 7.35 14.98 -23.32
N GLN A 30 6.79 16.16 -23.03
CA GLN A 30 5.64 16.74 -23.75
C GLN A 30 5.84 17.17 -25.23
N SER A 31 7.04 17.09 -25.82
CA SER A 31 7.28 17.65 -27.17
C SER A 31 7.10 16.69 -28.36
N GLU A 32 6.87 15.39 -28.16
CA GLU A 32 6.66 14.47 -29.30
C GLU A 32 5.38 13.64 -29.11
N THR A 33 4.45 13.84 -30.04
CA THR A 33 3.05 13.38 -30.03
C THR A 33 2.82 12.00 -30.65
N SER A 34 3.83 11.14 -30.81
CA SER A 34 3.64 9.90 -31.59
C SER A 34 4.13 8.57 -30.99
N ALA A 35 4.76 8.49 -29.82
CA ALA A 35 5.43 7.23 -29.44
C ALA A 35 5.51 6.89 -27.94
N ARG A 36 4.61 7.40 -27.08
CA ARG A 36 4.71 7.12 -25.63
C ARG A 36 4.11 5.79 -25.17
N PHE A 37 3.36 5.11 -26.03
CA PHE A 37 2.70 3.85 -25.68
C PHE A 37 2.70 2.79 -26.79
N THR A 38 3.49 2.95 -27.86
CA THR A 38 3.68 1.92 -28.89
C THR A 38 4.74 0.93 -28.43
N CYS A 39 4.44 0.16 -27.38
CA CYS A 39 5.28 -0.99 -27.05
C CYS A 39 4.95 -2.10 -28.04
N ALA A 40 5.93 -2.59 -28.82
CA ALA A 40 5.72 -3.75 -29.70
C ALA A 40 5.26 -5.01 -28.92
N SER A 41 5.47 -5.02 -27.60
CA SER A 41 4.99 -6.04 -26.65
C SER A 41 3.51 -5.92 -26.29
N ALA A 42 2.83 -4.81 -26.59
CA ALA A 42 1.41 -4.63 -26.27
C ALA A 42 0.49 -5.62 -27.00
N SER A 43 0.98 -6.22 -28.09
CA SER A 43 0.32 -7.27 -28.86
C SER A 43 0.75 -8.69 -28.49
N TRP A 44 1.50 -8.90 -27.39
CA TRP A 44 2.00 -10.22 -26.98
C TRP A 44 1.43 -10.66 -25.61
N PRO A 45 0.94 -11.91 -25.48
CA PRO A 45 0.78 -12.90 -26.55
C PRO A 45 -0.37 -12.53 -27.51
N PRO A 46 -0.31 -12.91 -28.79
CA PRO A 46 -1.47 -12.85 -29.67
C PRO A 46 -2.56 -13.75 -29.10
N THR A 47 -3.70 -13.17 -28.75
CA THR A 47 -4.86 -13.92 -28.22
C THR A 47 -5.96 -13.94 -29.27
N THR A 48 -6.68 -15.05 -29.37
CA THR A 48 -7.94 -15.18 -30.11
C THR A 48 -9.17 -14.98 -29.20
N ILE A 49 -8.94 -14.71 -27.92
CA ILE A 49 -9.99 -14.57 -26.90
C ILE A 49 -9.99 -13.13 -26.38
N GLY A 50 -11.10 -12.42 -26.62
CA GLY A 50 -11.28 -11.04 -26.19
C GLY A 50 -10.81 -10.03 -27.24
N ARG A 51 -10.52 -8.81 -26.81
CA ARG A 51 -10.01 -7.73 -27.67
C ARG A 51 -8.53 -7.51 -27.35
N PRO A 52 -7.67 -7.27 -28.34
CA PRO A 52 -6.27 -6.90 -28.10
C PRO A 52 -6.20 -5.68 -27.17
N ASN A 53 -5.24 -5.68 -26.25
CA ASN A 53 -4.98 -4.52 -25.41
C ASN A 53 -4.47 -3.39 -26.29
N VAL A 54 -5.27 -2.34 -26.43
CA VAL A 54 -4.86 -1.12 -27.14
C VAL A 54 -4.26 -0.18 -26.11
N PRO A 55 -3.05 0.36 -26.34
CA PRO A 55 -2.48 1.32 -25.42
C PRO A 55 -3.40 2.54 -25.27
N GLN A 56 -3.74 2.89 -24.03
CA GLN A 56 -4.62 4.00 -23.73
C GLN A 56 -3.79 5.19 -23.26
N ALA A 57 -4.01 6.36 -23.87
CA ALA A 57 -3.49 7.60 -23.31
C ALA A 57 -4.18 7.85 -21.95
N PRO A 58 -3.43 8.26 -20.91
CA PRO A 58 -4.05 8.62 -19.64
C PRO A 58 -5.00 9.81 -19.84
N SER A 59 -6.14 9.79 -19.15
CA SER A 59 -7.04 10.95 -19.12
C SER A 59 -6.38 12.11 -18.34
N ALA A 60 -6.86 13.34 -18.56
CA ALA A 60 -6.40 14.50 -17.80
C ALA A 60 -6.57 14.31 -16.28
N ASP A 61 -7.68 13.65 -15.87
CA ASP A 61 -7.90 13.30 -14.46
C ASP A 61 -6.85 12.32 -13.94
N LEU A 62 -6.50 11.30 -14.73
CA LEU A 62 -5.47 10.33 -14.35
C LEU A 62 -4.09 10.97 -14.25
N GLU A 63 -3.72 11.81 -15.21
CA GLU A 63 -2.46 12.57 -15.14
C GLU A 63 -2.42 13.48 -13.90
N SER A 64 -3.54 14.15 -13.59
CA SER A 64 -3.68 14.98 -12.40
C SER A 64 -3.55 14.16 -11.10
N ILE A 65 -4.25 13.03 -10.99
CA ILE A 65 -4.15 12.12 -9.83
C ILE A 65 -2.71 11.64 -9.64
N LEU A 66 -2.06 11.19 -10.72
CA LEU A 66 -0.67 10.72 -10.66
C LEU A 66 0.28 11.84 -10.22
N SER A 67 0.03 13.08 -10.63
CA SER A 67 0.85 14.23 -10.22
C SER A 67 0.79 14.53 -8.72
N GLN A 68 -0.28 14.11 -8.02
CA GLN A 68 -0.44 14.30 -6.57
C GLN A 68 0.27 13.24 -5.73
N VAL A 69 0.78 12.17 -6.34
CA VAL A 69 1.50 11.10 -5.62
C VAL A 69 2.79 11.68 -5.05
N SER A 70 2.95 11.57 -3.73
CA SER A 70 4.10 12.12 -3.01
C SER A 70 4.93 11.00 -2.41
N ALA A 71 6.16 10.84 -2.91
CA ALA A 71 7.15 9.93 -2.33
C ALA A 71 7.43 10.25 -0.84
N ALA A 72 7.42 11.53 -0.47
CA ALA A 72 7.61 11.96 0.91
C ALA A 72 6.46 11.53 1.83
N ASN A 73 5.21 11.54 1.34
CA ASN A 73 4.07 11.04 2.11
C ASN A 73 4.13 9.53 2.29
N ILE A 74 4.47 8.80 1.22
CA ILE A 74 4.65 7.35 1.24
C ILE A 74 5.73 6.97 2.26
N GLU A 75 6.91 7.60 2.18
CA GLU A 75 7.99 7.35 3.13
C GLU A 75 7.58 7.68 4.58
N LYS A 76 6.87 8.79 4.80
CA LYS A 76 6.36 9.15 6.12
C LYS A 76 5.43 8.07 6.69
N THR A 77 4.54 7.52 5.87
CA THR A 77 3.65 6.42 6.27
C THR A 77 4.43 5.16 6.61
N ILE A 78 5.38 4.76 5.75
CA ILE A 78 6.23 3.58 5.99
C ILE A 78 6.98 3.72 7.31
N ARG A 79 7.65 4.86 7.53
CA ARG A 79 8.39 5.13 8.78
C ARG A 79 7.47 5.12 9.99
N LYS A 80 6.26 5.67 9.86
CA LYS A 80 5.30 5.66 10.97
C LYS A 80 4.84 4.25 11.30
N LEU A 81 4.51 3.42 10.32
CA LEU A 81 4.15 2.02 10.55
C LEU A 81 5.31 1.22 11.14
N ALA A 82 6.53 1.41 10.63
CA ALA A 82 7.73 0.78 11.16
C ALA A 82 8.07 1.22 12.60
N SER A 83 7.63 2.41 13.02
CA SER A 83 7.90 2.94 14.36
C SER A 83 7.14 2.25 15.50
N PHE A 84 6.13 1.43 15.20
CA PHE A 84 5.39 0.66 16.22
C PHE A 84 6.21 -0.49 16.80
N GLY A 85 7.45 -0.68 16.36
CA GLY A 85 8.39 -1.70 16.83
C GLY A 85 8.10 -3.08 16.27
N THR A 86 6.90 -3.59 16.54
CA THR A 86 6.32 -4.75 15.87
C THR A 86 4.84 -4.49 15.59
N ARG A 87 4.33 -5.07 14.50
CA ARG A 87 2.89 -5.14 14.20
C ARG A 87 2.42 -6.58 14.15
N HIS A 88 3.07 -7.47 14.90
CA HIS A 88 2.71 -8.89 14.94
C HIS A 88 1.24 -9.08 15.35
N THR A 89 0.52 -9.98 14.68
CA THR A 89 -0.92 -10.21 14.93
C THR A 89 -1.23 -10.56 16.39
N LEU A 90 -0.34 -11.32 17.03
CA LEU A 90 -0.43 -11.68 18.46
C LEU A 90 0.08 -10.60 19.45
N SER A 91 0.63 -9.48 18.96
CA SER A 91 1.12 -8.40 19.84
C SER A 91 -0.03 -7.62 20.48
N SER A 92 0.32 -6.63 21.33
CA SER A 92 -0.67 -5.82 22.06
C SER A 92 -1.80 -5.31 21.16
N GLN A 93 -3.03 -5.57 21.60
CA GLN A 93 -4.26 -5.14 20.92
C GLN A 93 -4.76 -3.77 21.39
N ASP A 94 -4.12 -3.18 22.40
CA ASP A 94 -4.47 -1.89 22.99
C ASP A 94 -4.26 -0.75 21.98
N PRO A 95 -5.31 -0.03 21.55
CA PRO A 95 -5.19 1.06 20.57
C PRO A 95 -4.42 2.28 21.10
N ASP A 96 -4.34 2.47 22.41
CA ASP A 96 -3.70 3.64 23.04
C ASP A 96 -2.23 3.41 23.38
N GLY A 97 -1.74 2.19 23.13
CA GLY A 97 -0.34 1.80 23.34
C GLY A 97 0.64 2.49 22.37
N ALA A 98 1.93 2.44 22.70
CA ALA A 98 2.98 2.95 21.82
C ALA A 98 3.55 1.89 20.85
N ARG A 99 3.32 0.60 21.13
CA ARG A 99 3.90 -0.56 20.44
C ARG A 99 2.82 -1.60 20.12
N GLY A 100 2.94 -2.29 18.99
CA GLY A 100 2.10 -3.43 18.64
C GLY A 100 1.10 -3.15 17.52
N ILE A 101 0.30 -4.17 17.21
CA ILE A 101 -0.71 -4.14 16.14
C ILE A 101 -1.92 -3.26 16.51
N GLY A 102 -2.28 -3.19 17.79
CA GLY A 102 -3.33 -2.34 18.33
C GLY A 102 -3.23 -0.87 17.90
N PRO A 103 -2.14 -0.17 18.27
CA PRO A 103 -1.97 1.24 17.91
C PRO A 103 -1.69 1.44 16.41
N ALA A 104 -1.11 0.45 15.72
CA ALA A 104 -0.94 0.52 14.26
C ALA A 104 -2.30 0.55 13.54
N ARG A 105 -3.23 -0.35 13.90
CA ARG A 105 -4.60 -0.38 13.38
C ARG A 105 -5.34 0.93 13.67
N ALA A 106 -5.25 1.42 14.92
CA ALA A 106 -5.89 2.67 15.33
C ALA A 106 -5.37 3.86 14.51
N TRP A 107 -4.06 3.93 14.28
CA TRP A 107 -3.44 4.96 13.46
C TRP A 107 -3.87 4.90 12.00
N ILE A 108 -3.86 3.72 11.37
CA ILE A 108 -4.32 3.54 9.98
C ILE A 108 -5.78 4.00 9.83
N ARG A 109 -6.66 3.57 10.73
CA ARG A 109 -8.06 3.99 10.75
C ARG A 109 -8.20 5.50 10.89
N SER A 110 -7.40 6.12 11.75
CA SER A 110 -7.43 7.58 11.95
C SER A 110 -7.02 8.36 10.69
N GLU A 111 -6.02 7.87 9.94
CA GLU A 111 -5.59 8.52 8.70
C GLU A 111 -6.65 8.39 7.61
N LEU A 112 -7.24 7.19 7.45
CA LEU A 112 -8.34 6.99 6.52
C LEU A 112 -9.57 7.84 6.87
N GLN A 113 -9.89 7.96 8.17
CA GLN A 113 -10.98 8.82 8.63
C GLN A 113 -10.68 10.29 8.32
N ARG A 114 -9.46 10.75 8.54
CA ARG A 114 -9.02 12.11 8.17
C ARG A 114 -9.22 12.38 6.67
N TYR A 115 -8.99 11.39 5.81
CA TYR A 115 -9.25 11.51 4.36
C TYR A 115 -10.74 11.51 4.01
N ALA A 116 -11.57 10.80 4.79
CA ALA A 116 -13.02 10.80 4.63
C ALA A 116 -13.63 12.15 5.05
N ASP A 117 -13.17 12.71 6.18
CA ASP A 117 -13.63 13.97 6.73
C ASP A 117 -13.29 15.18 5.85
N ALA A 118 -12.17 15.11 5.12
CA ALA A 118 -11.79 16.11 4.12
C ALA A 118 -12.59 15.98 2.79
N GLY A 119 -13.39 14.93 2.64
CA GLY A 119 -14.15 14.61 1.44
C GLY A 119 -15.58 15.16 1.43
N ASP A 120 -16.38 14.69 0.48
CA ASP A 120 -17.81 15.03 0.31
C ASP A 120 -18.73 13.87 0.76
N GLY A 121 -18.25 13.02 1.68
CA GLY A 121 -18.94 11.79 2.10
C GLY A 121 -18.83 10.61 1.12
N ARG A 122 -17.97 10.69 0.11
CA ARG A 122 -17.71 9.59 -0.85
C ARG A 122 -16.86 8.44 -0.31
N LEU A 123 -16.05 8.70 0.72
CA LEU A 123 -15.19 7.70 1.35
C LEU A 123 -15.82 7.29 2.69
N ALA A 124 -16.09 5.99 2.86
CA ALA A 124 -16.59 5.43 4.11
C ALA A 124 -15.53 4.54 4.73
N VAL A 125 -15.26 4.69 6.03
CA VAL A 125 -14.23 3.95 6.75
C VAL A 125 -14.87 3.02 7.76
N GLU A 126 -14.44 1.76 7.73
CA GLU A 126 -14.91 0.72 8.64
C GLU A 126 -13.74 -0.16 9.10
N THR A 127 -13.97 -0.86 10.22
CA THR A 127 -13.07 -1.89 10.71
C THR A 127 -13.88 -3.16 10.79
N VAL A 128 -13.47 -4.16 10.03
CA VAL A 128 -14.18 -5.44 9.89
C VAL A 128 -13.26 -6.52 10.37
N GLY A 129 -13.73 -7.39 11.26
CA GLY A 129 -12.86 -8.35 11.91
C GLY A 129 -13.60 -9.47 12.62
N TYR A 130 -12.81 -10.38 13.16
CA TYR A 130 -13.27 -11.52 13.93
C TYR A 130 -12.22 -11.91 14.98
N VAL A 131 -12.60 -12.80 15.89
CA VAL A 131 -11.66 -13.44 16.82
C VAL A 131 -11.29 -14.80 16.25
N GLN A 132 -10.00 -14.98 15.94
CA GLN A 132 -9.44 -16.28 15.59
C GLN A 132 -9.18 -17.06 16.88
N GLU A 133 -9.89 -18.17 17.05
CA GLU A 133 -9.64 -19.15 18.11
C GLU A 133 -8.32 -19.89 17.88
N PRO A 134 -7.73 -20.51 18.93
CA PRO A 134 -6.48 -21.25 18.79
C PRO A 134 -6.56 -22.34 17.71
N ASP A 135 -5.57 -22.38 16.83
CA ASP A 135 -5.58 -23.29 15.67
C ASP A 135 -4.57 -24.44 15.77
N GLY A 136 -3.91 -24.58 16.92
CA GLY A 136 -2.82 -25.55 17.11
C GLY A 136 -1.56 -25.22 16.30
N GLY A 137 -1.47 -24.01 15.73
CA GLY A 137 -0.39 -23.54 14.89
C GLY A 137 0.05 -22.13 15.25
N ARG A 138 -0.22 -21.17 14.35
CA ARG A 138 0.32 -19.80 14.44
C ARG A 138 -0.50 -18.88 15.35
N VAL A 139 -1.64 -19.35 15.86
CA VAL A 139 -2.47 -18.62 16.82
C VAL A 139 -2.68 -19.50 18.06
N PRO A 140 -1.92 -19.29 19.14
CA PRO A 140 -1.98 -20.13 20.34
C PRO A 140 -3.07 -19.72 21.34
N PHE A 141 -3.64 -18.51 21.20
CA PHE A 141 -4.70 -17.98 22.05
C PHE A 141 -5.69 -17.12 21.23
N PRO A 142 -6.93 -16.91 21.69
CA PRO A 142 -7.92 -16.10 20.98
C PRO A 142 -7.35 -14.73 20.61
N THR A 143 -7.31 -14.43 19.31
CA THR A 143 -6.68 -13.22 18.79
C THR A 143 -7.61 -12.47 17.86
N ARG A 144 -7.73 -11.16 18.07
CA ARG A 144 -8.51 -10.29 17.19
C ARG A 144 -7.76 -10.04 15.88
N ILE A 145 -8.42 -10.32 14.76
CA ILE A 145 -7.96 -10.02 13.40
C ILE A 145 -8.95 -9.04 12.80
N ASP A 146 -8.50 -7.81 12.57
CA ASP A 146 -9.33 -6.76 12.01
C ASP A 146 -8.65 -6.14 10.78
N ASP A 147 -9.38 -6.02 9.69
CA ASP A 147 -9.01 -5.26 8.52
C ASP A 147 -9.58 -3.84 8.64
N VAL A 148 -8.81 -2.85 8.20
CA VAL A 148 -9.28 -1.46 8.09
C VAL A 148 -9.59 -1.18 6.63
N VAL A 149 -10.85 -0.84 6.35
CA VAL A 149 -11.37 -0.70 4.98
C VAL A 149 -11.84 0.74 4.79
N ALA A 150 -11.35 1.40 3.73
CA ALA A 150 -11.90 2.66 3.25
C ALA A 150 -12.48 2.50 1.85
N THR A 151 -13.81 2.55 1.75
CA THR A 151 -14.54 2.37 0.49
C THR A 151 -14.89 3.70 -0.14
N LEU A 152 -14.27 4.01 -1.26
CA LEU A 152 -14.61 5.11 -2.16
C LEU A 152 -15.76 4.67 -3.07
N ARG A 153 -16.94 5.26 -2.85
CA ARG A 153 -18.14 4.91 -3.61
C ARG A 153 -18.06 5.38 -5.05
N GLY A 154 -18.23 4.45 -5.98
CA GLY A 154 -18.35 4.75 -7.40
C GLY A 154 -19.64 5.49 -7.76
N ALA A 155 -19.69 6.05 -8.97
CA ALA A 155 -20.85 6.76 -9.51
C ALA A 155 -21.57 5.94 -10.58
N GLY A 156 -22.90 6.05 -10.58
CA GLY A 156 -23.75 5.47 -11.60
C GLY A 156 -23.95 3.95 -11.46
N PRO A 157 -24.38 3.27 -12.54
CA PRO A 157 -24.83 1.88 -12.48
C PRO A 157 -23.71 0.87 -12.18
N ASP A 158 -22.45 1.24 -12.44
CA ASP A 158 -21.29 0.36 -12.23
C ASP A 158 -20.73 0.40 -10.80
N ALA A 159 -21.31 1.20 -9.89
CA ALA A 159 -20.82 1.38 -8.53
C ALA A 159 -20.79 0.07 -7.71
N ARG A 160 -21.53 -0.96 -8.14
CA ARG A 160 -21.51 -2.32 -7.57
C ARG A 160 -20.22 -3.08 -7.87
N ARG A 161 -19.48 -2.71 -8.91
CA ARG A 161 -18.15 -3.29 -9.18
C ARG A 161 -17.19 -2.73 -8.15
N LEU A 162 -16.44 -3.61 -7.49
CA LEU A 162 -15.45 -3.26 -6.49
C LEU A 162 -14.06 -3.63 -6.98
N TYR A 163 -13.15 -2.66 -6.96
CA TYR A 163 -11.72 -2.91 -7.05
C TYR A 163 -11.12 -2.79 -5.65
N VAL A 164 -10.26 -3.74 -5.28
CA VAL A 164 -9.57 -3.74 -3.99
C VAL A 164 -8.11 -3.38 -4.23
N VAL A 165 -7.61 -2.41 -3.48
CA VAL A 165 -6.19 -2.08 -3.38
C VAL A 165 -5.79 -2.32 -1.93
N SER A 166 -4.92 -3.28 -1.70
CA SER A 166 -4.59 -3.75 -0.35
C SER A 166 -3.09 -3.87 -0.10
N GLY A 167 -2.75 -3.81 1.18
CA GLY A 167 -1.48 -4.26 1.75
C GLY A 167 -1.75 -4.79 3.16
N HIS A 168 -0.88 -5.65 3.69
CA HIS A 168 -1.04 -6.16 5.05
C HIS A 168 -0.26 -5.32 6.06
N TYR A 169 -0.90 -4.96 7.17
CA TYR A 169 -0.29 -4.10 8.17
C TYR A 169 0.32 -4.88 9.33
N ASP A 170 0.10 -6.19 9.42
CA ASP A 170 0.87 -7.04 10.33
C ASP A 170 2.29 -7.26 9.82
N SER A 171 3.18 -7.60 10.74
CA SER A 171 4.59 -7.88 10.45
C SER A 171 5.14 -8.81 11.51
N ARG A 172 6.15 -9.62 11.19
CA ARG A 172 6.76 -10.51 12.19
C ARG A 172 8.26 -10.67 12.04
N ALA A 173 8.88 -11.19 13.09
CA ALA A 173 10.21 -11.75 13.02
C ALA A 173 10.19 -13.14 12.34
N SER A 174 11.36 -13.76 12.19
CA SER A 174 11.47 -15.06 11.51
C SER A 174 10.67 -16.16 12.20
N ASP A 175 10.62 -16.16 13.54
CA ASP A 175 9.76 -17.05 14.31
C ASP A 175 8.30 -16.54 14.28
N PRO A 176 7.33 -17.32 13.75
CA PRO A 176 5.92 -16.93 13.71
C PRO A 176 5.23 -16.73 15.07
N LEU A 177 5.85 -17.16 16.16
CA LEU A 177 5.34 -16.99 17.52
C LEU A 177 6.12 -15.94 18.32
N ASP A 178 7.11 -15.29 17.71
CA ASP A 178 7.79 -14.14 18.31
C ASP A 178 7.01 -12.85 18.04
N TYR A 179 6.12 -12.55 18.99
CA TYR A 179 5.31 -11.34 18.99
C TYR A 179 5.89 -10.20 19.83
N GLU A 180 7.13 -10.35 20.31
CA GLU A 180 7.81 -9.39 21.17
C GLU A 180 8.94 -8.65 20.45
N SER A 181 9.76 -9.35 19.67
CA SER A 181 10.91 -8.78 18.96
C SER A 181 10.52 -7.67 17.99
N ASP A 182 11.48 -6.78 17.72
CA ASP A 182 11.31 -5.75 16.70
C ASP A 182 11.17 -6.39 15.32
N ALA A 183 10.06 -6.08 14.67
CA ALA A 183 9.72 -6.47 13.32
C ALA A 183 9.17 -5.20 12.63
N PRO A 184 10.05 -4.30 12.15
CA PRO A 184 9.61 -3.03 11.60
C PRO A 184 8.79 -3.19 10.30
N GLY A 185 8.96 -4.28 9.55
CA GLY A 185 8.14 -4.60 8.37
C GLY A 185 7.96 -3.43 7.40
N ALA A 186 9.06 -2.73 7.09
CA ALA A 186 8.99 -1.49 6.31
C ALA A 186 8.65 -1.75 4.83
N ASP A 187 9.27 -2.78 4.26
CA ASP A 187 8.97 -3.25 2.90
C ASP A 187 7.78 -4.22 2.94
N ASP A 188 7.74 -5.09 3.97
CA ASP A 188 6.78 -6.18 4.16
C ASP A 188 5.90 -5.96 5.41
N ASP A 189 4.70 -5.38 5.29
CA ASP A 189 4.16 -4.69 4.09
C ASP A 189 3.67 -3.28 4.41
N ALA A 190 4.44 -2.54 5.21
CA ALA A 190 4.16 -1.11 5.41
C ALA A 190 4.21 -0.33 4.09
N SER A 191 4.95 -0.81 3.09
CA SER A 191 5.04 -0.18 1.76
C SER A 191 3.72 -0.31 0.97
N GLY A 192 3.10 -1.49 0.92
CA GLY A 192 1.81 -1.72 0.28
C GLY A 192 0.67 -0.98 0.99
N VAL A 193 0.68 -1.00 2.32
CA VAL A 193 -0.26 -0.19 3.12
C VAL A 193 -0.10 1.30 2.82
N ALA A 194 1.13 1.80 2.70
CA ALA A 194 1.38 3.21 2.37
C ALA A 194 0.82 3.61 0.99
N VAL A 195 0.89 2.71 0.00
CA VAL A 195 0.27 2.94 -1.32
C VAL A 195 -1.25 3.05 -1.20
N SER A 196 -1.89 2.14 -0.46
CA SER A 196 -3.35 2.20 -0.22
C SER A 196 -3.78 3.51 0.45
N LEU A 197 -3.05 3.97 1.48
CA LEU A 197 -3.35 5.25 2.15
C LEU A 197 -3.14 6.45 1.23
N GLU A 198 -2.07 6.49 0.43
CA GLU A 198 -1.77 7.61 -0.47
C GLU A 198 -2.82 7.73 -1.58
N LEU A 199 -3.26 6.59 -2.13
CA LEU A 199 -4.33 6.57 -3.12
C LEU A 199 -5.67 7.00 -2.50
N ALA A 200 -6.00 6.53 -1.30
CA ALA A 200 -7.20 6.97 -0.58
C ALA A 200 -7.19 8.49 -0.38
N ARG A 201 -6.08 9.06 0.07
CA ARG A 201 -5.89 10.51 0.28
C ARG A 201 -6.12 11.33 -1.00
N ILE A 202 -5.63 10.84 -2.14
CA ILE A 202 -5.74 11.57 -3.41
C ILE A 202 -7.14 11.43 -3.97
N MET A 203 -7.63 10.20 -4.11
CA MET A 203 -8.87 9.89 -4.81
C MET A 203 -10.14 10.25 -4.02
N SER A 204 -10.05 10.44 -2.70
CA SER A 204 -11.18 10.90 -1.89
C SER A 204 -11.47 12.40 -2.02
N GLN A 205 -10.58 13.18 -2.64
CA GLN A 205 -10.75 14.62 -2.73
C GLN A 205 -11.97 15.00 -3.59
N PRO A 206 -12.79 15.97 -3.16
CA PRO A 206 -13.98 16.38 -3.91
C PRO A 206 -13.69 16.94 -5.31
N THR A 207 -12.47 17.43 -5.55
CA THR A 207 -12.06 18.00 -6.85
C THR A 207 -11.98 16.95 -7.96
N TYR A 208 -11.84 15.67 -7.61
CA TYR A 208 -11.77 14.59 -8.60
C TYR A 208 -13.16 14.03 -8.90
N PRO A 209 -13.43 13.62 -10.15
CA PRO A 209 -14.66 12.91 -10.47
C PRO A 209 -14.70 11.57 -9.72
N ARG A 210 -15.91 11.13 -9.35
CA ARG A 210 -16.07 9.80 -8.76
C ARG A 210 -15.76 8.74 -9.83
N PRO A 211 -15.01 7.69 -9.49
CA PRO A 211 -14.82 6.56 -10.40
C PRO A 211 -16.17 5.88 -10.69
N ARG A 212 -16.31 5.19 -11.83
CA ARG A 212 -17.55 4.44 -12.14
C ARG A 212 -17.75 3.25 -11.21
N ALA A 213 -16.67 2.52 -10.94
CA ALA A 213 -16.65 1.43 -9.97
C ALA A 213 -16.30 1.97 -8.58
N SER A 214 -16.70 1.26 -7.53
CA SER A 214 -16.21 1.52 -6.18
C SER A 214 -14.79 0.98 -6.03
N ILE A 215 -14.02 1.60 -5.14
CA ILE A 215 -12.66 1.18 -4.81
C ILE A 215 -12.58 1.03 -3.29
N ALA A 216 -12.11 -0.11 -2.80
CA ALA A 216 -11.78 -0.31 -1.40
C ALA A 216 -10.26 -0.25 -1.23
N PHE A 217 -9.79 0.66 -0.37
CA PHE A 217 -8.42 0.73 0.11
C PHE A 217 -8.36 -0.02 1.43
N VAL A 218 -7.60 -1.11 1.48
CA VAL A 218 -7.66 -2.06 2.60
C VAL A 218 -6.28 -2.24 3.22
N ALA A 219 -6.22 -2.13 4.54
CA ALA A 219 -5.08 -2.61 5.33
C ALA A 219 -5.53 -3.88 6.05
N VAL A 220 -4.96 -5.03 5.67
CA VAL A 220 -5.38 -6.34 6.22
C VAL A 220 -4.47 -6.82 7.35
N ALA A 221 -5.02 -7.59 8.28
CA ALA A 221 -4.25 -8.25 9.35
C ALA A 221 -4.20 -9.77 9.19
N GLY A 222 -3.20 -10.40 9.80
CA GLY A 222 -3.10 -11.85 9.90
C GLY A 222 -2.55 -12.52 8.64
N GLU A 223 -1.96 -11.78 7.71
CA GLU A 223 -1.27 -12.34 6.54
C GLU A 223 -0.17 -13.29 7.04
N GLU A 224 0.64 -12.83 7.99
CA GLU A 224 1.82 -13.51 8.47
C GLU A 224 1.48 -14.72 9.36
N GLN A 225 0.23 -14.76 9.85
CA GLN A 225 -0.34 -15.87 10.60
C GLN A 225 -1.07 -16.88 9.69
N GLY A 226 -0.81 -16.86 8.38
CA GLY A 226 -1.27 -17.87 7.43
C GLY A 226 -2.42 -17.41 6.54
N ARG A 227 -2.44 -16.12 6.20
CA ARG A 227 -3.49 -15.46 5.39
C ARG A 227 -4.87 -15.51 6.06
N LYS A 228 -4.92 -15.06 7.31
CA LYS A 228 -6.13 -15.07 8.15
C LYS A 228 -6.94 -13.76 8.03
N GLN A 229 -6.64 -12.89 7.08
CA GLN A 229 -7.44 -11.69 6.82
C GLN A 229 -8.90 -11.98 6.50
N VAL A 230 -9.77 -10.97 6.62
CA VAL A 230 -11.21 -11.09 6.37
C VAL A 230 -11.53 -11.02 4.87
N LEU A 231 -10.84 -10.14 4.14
CA LEU A 231 -11.05 -9.85 2.72
C LEU A 231 -10.05 -10.52 1.79
#